data_AF-A0A011QY00-F1
#
_entry.id   AF-A0A011QY00-F1
#
_cell.length_a   1.000
_cell.length_b   1.000
_cell.length_c   1.000
_cell.angle_alpha   90.00
_cell.angle_beta   90.00
_cell.angle_gamma   90.00
#
_symmetry.space_group_name_H-M   'P 1'
#
loop_
_entity.id
_entity.type
_entity.pdbx_description
1 polymer ?
#
loop_
_entity_poly.entity_id
_entity_poly.type
_entity_poly.pdbx_seq_one_letter_code
_entity_poly.pdbx_strand_id
1 'polypeptide(L)'
;MIDPLADVAQASLNLGGNLWGQYLELRRDPAGLLDYASVARAVAEDIGRLALMPDDTPTRFKGKAGTVKRVAWSEPLPLAEIKAVGRALACSVNDLLLASVAGAMRSYLVNQGDAVEGVEIRAMVPVNLRQPGDREELGNRFGLVALELPLASDNPLARLHATRARMAALKSSYQAMLTFALLGAAGMAPRFVEDQILKLLTSKTTAVMTNVPGSPQARFLAGCRIEQQLAWVPQAGDIGIGVSILSYHGSVQFGLISDRNMVDDPQLIADQFGREFEKLLWLALLETPDRLAPDRLADPLLVAHDVLTLSSMNRGHESA
;
A
#
# COMPACT_ATOMS: atom_id res chain seq x y z
N MET A 1 33.11 8.52 30.84
CA MET A 1 32.50 7.61 29.84
C MET A 1 31.20 7.05 30.42
N ILE A 2 30.23 7.92 30.69
CA ILE A 2 28.88 7.57 31.17
C ILE A 2 27.96 8.70 30.67
N ASP A 3 27.63 8.74 29.38
CA ASP A 3 26.79 9.85 28.84
C ASP A 3 25.73 9.50 27.77
N PRO A 4 25.63 8.29 27.16
CA PRO A 4 24.48 8.00 26.29
C PRO A 4 23.19 7.68 27.07
N LEU A 5 23.32 7.11 28.26
CA LEU A 5 22.18 6.70 29.11
C LEU A 5 21.55 7.88 29.86
N ALA A 6 22.34 8.91 30.16
CA ALA A 6 21.86 10.14 30.78
C ALA A 6 20.98 10.93 29.81
N ASP A 7 21.39 11.04 28.54
CA ASP A 7 20.62 11.71 27.48
C ASP A 7 19.29 11.02 27.18
N VAL A 8 19.25 9.69 27.19
CA VAL A 8 18.01 8.92 26.99
C VAL A 8 17.07 9.05 28.18
N ALA A 9 17.60 9.06 29.42
CA ALA A 9 16.80 9.30 30.62
C ALA A 9 16.24 10.73 30.65
N GLN A 10 17.03 11.72 30.22
CA GLN A 10 16.63 13.12 30.16
C GLN A 10 15.61 13.38 29.04
N ALA A 11 15.76 12.72 27.89
CA ALA A 11 14.75 12.73 26.83
C ALA A 11 13.42 12.08 27.27
N SER A 12 13.50 10.99 28.05
CA SER A 12 12.32 10.30 28.59
C SER A 12 11.60 11.14 29.66
N LEU A 13 12.36 11.86 30.50
CA LEU A 13 11.82 12.79 31.49
C LEU A 13 11.21 14.04 30.83
N ASN A 14 11.80 14.53 29.73
CA ASN A 14 11.25 15.66 28.97
C ASN A 14 9.98 15.27 28.17
N LEU A 15 9.91 14.03 27.65
CA LEU A 15 8.69 13.47 27.05
C LEU A 15 7.58 13.28 28.10
N GLY A 16 7.91 12.71 29.26
CA GLY A 16 6.96 12.55 30.38
C GLY A 16 6.49 13.89 30.97
N GLY A 17 7.39 14.88 31.05
CA GLY A 17 7.09 16.23 31.51
C GLY A 17 6.19 17.03 30.55
N ASN A 18 6.40 16.91 29.23
CA ASN A 18 5.53 17.53 28.23
C ASN A 18 4.15 16.89 28.16
N LEU A 19 4.04 15.57 28.36
CA LEU A 19 2.75 14.89 28.44
C LEU A 19 1.97 15.25 29.70
N TRP A 20 2.66 15.43 30.84
CA TRP A 20 2.05 15.89 32.09
C TRP A 20 1.66 17.39 32.03
N GLY A 21 2.45 18.20 31.32
CA GLY A 21 2.15 19.60 31.02
C GLY A 21 0.89 19.75 30.17
N GLN A 22 0.76 18.96 29.10
CA GLN A 22 -0.45 18.91 28.27
C GLN A 22 -1.69 18.42 29.04
N TYR A 23 -1.52 17.48 29.98
CA TYR A 23 -2.58 17.03 30.87
C TYR A 23 -3.03 18.10 31.89
N LEU A 24 -2.11 18.94 32.37
CA LEU A 24 -2.42 20.05 33.30
C LEU A 24 -2.97 21.29 32.59
N GLU A 25 -2.55 21.57 31.36
CA GLU A 25 -3.14 22.59 30.48
C GLU A 25 -4.58 22.24 30.10
N LEU A 26 -4.88 20.96 29.90
CA LEU A 26 -6.25 20.42 29.71
C LEU A 26 -7.23 20.82 30.82
N ARG A 27 -6.73 21.08 32.03
CA ARG A 27 -7.54 21.42 33.20
C ARG A 27 -7.80 22.92 33.33
N ARG A 28 -7.13 23.75 32.53
CA ARG A 28 -7.16 25.22 32.61
C ARG A 28 -7.89 25.90 31.45
N ASP A 29 -8.19 25.18 30.36
CA ASP A 29 -8.88 25.74 29.20
C ASP A 29 -10.21 25.02 28.87
N PRO A 30 -11.37 25.62 29.21
CA PRO A 30 -12.68 25.09 28.85
C PRO A 30 -12.99 25.14 27.35
N ALA A 31 -12.27 25.93 26.54
CA ALA A 31 -12.45 25.94 25.08
C ALA A 31 -11.88 24.66 24.44
N GLY A 32 -10.76 24.14 24.97
CA GLY A 32 -10.18 22.86 24.53
C GLY A 32 -11.10 21.65 24.75
N LEU A 33 -11.97 21.67 25.78
CA LEU A 33 -12.92 20.59 26.08
C LEU A 33 -13.95 20.34 24.95
N LEU A 34 -14.38 21.39 24.25
CA LEU A 34 -15.28 21.26 23.09
C LEU A 34 -14.56 20.69 21.86
N ASP A 35 -13.29 21.05 21.67
CA ASP A 35 -12.43 20.44 20.66
C ASP A 35 -12.14 18.97 20.97
N TYR A 36 -11.95 18.60 22.24
CA TYR A 36 -11.82 17.19 22.64
C TYR A 36 -13.09 16.39 22.41
N ALA A 37 -14.27 16.95 22.69
CA ALA A 37 -15.53 16.26 22.47
C ALA A 37 -15.79 16.01 20.97
N SER A 38 -15.45 16.96 20.10
CA SER A 38 -15.57 16.80 18.65
C SER A 38 -14.56 15.80 18.09
N VAL A 39 -13.31 15.81 18.55
CA VAL A 39 -12.28 14.83 18.20
C VAL A 39 -12.65 13.43 18.69
N ALA A 40 -13.09 13.29 19.93
CA ALA A 40 -13.50 12.01 20.50
C ALA A 40 -14.71 11.42 19.75
N ARG A 41 -15.66 12.25 19.34
CA ARG A 41 -16.79 11.84 18.50
C ARG A 41 -16.33 11.37 17.13
N ALA A 42 -15.44 12.11 16.46
CA ALA A 42 -14.90 11.72 15.16
C ALA A 42 -14.17 10.37 15.25
N VAL A 43 -13.30 10.19 16.25
CA VAL A 43 -12.61 8.93 16.55
C VAL A 43 -13.60 7.79 16.80
N ALA A 44 -14.65 8.02 17.57
CA ALA A 44 -15.67 6.99 17.85
C ALA A 44 -16.49 6.62 16.60
N GLU A 45 -16.86 7.61 15.77
CA GLU A 45 -17.53 7.38 14.49
C GLU A 45 -16.64 6.56 13.54
N ASP A 46 -15.34 6.81 13.53
CA ASP A 46 -14.38 6.09 12.69
C ASP A 46 -14.13 4.66 13.14
N ILE A 47 -13.98 4.44 14.45
CA ILE A 47 -13.95 3.08 15.03
C ILE A 47 -15.25 2.35 14.68
N GLY A 48 -16.40 3.02 14.76
CA GLY A 48 -17.70 2.46 14.39
C GLY A 48 -17.77 2.05 12.91
N ARG A 49 -17.31 2.92 12.00
CA ARG A 49 -17.24 2.61 10.55
C ARG A 49 -16.31 1.44 10.27
N LEU A 50 -15.15 1.39 10.91
CA LEU A 50 -14.19 0.30 10.77
C LEU A 50 -14.76 -1.02 11.33
N ALA A 51 -15.47 -0.97 12.47
CA ALA A 51 -16.10 -2.13 13.07
C ALA A 51 -17.20 -2.74 12.18
N LEU A 52 -17.99 -1.87 11.54
CA LEU A 52 -19.05 -2.26 10.61
C LEU A 52 -18.53 -2.63 9.20
N MET A 53 -17.26 -2.34 8.90
CA MET A 53 -16.65 -2.71 7.63
C MET A 53 -16.59 -4.25 7.52
N PRO A 54 -17.02 -4.85 6.41
CA PRO A 54 -16.83 -6.28 6.21
C PRO A 54 -15.34 -6.64 6.17
N ASP A 55 -15.02 -7.82 6.69
CA ASP A 55 -13.69 -8.40 6.51
C ASP A 55 -13.42 -8.61 5.02
N ASP A 56 -12.16 -8.52 4.63
CA ASP A 56 -11.75 -8.88 3.27
C ASP A 56 -11.81 -10.41 3.06
N THR A 57 -11.78 -10.85 1.81
CA THR A 57 -12.00 -12.25 1.47
C THR A 57 -10.96 -13.14 2.15
N PRO A 58 -11.37 -14.20 2.87
CA PRO A 58 -10.43 -15.17 3.42
C PRO A 58 -9.66 -15.85 2.28
N THR A 59 -8.35 -15.64 2.24
CA THR A 59 -7.42 -16.28 1.30
C THR A 59 -6.27 -16.88 2.09
N ARG A 60 -5.41 -17.67 1.43
CA ARG A 60 -4.16 -18.17 2.05
C ARG A 60 -3.24 -17.08 2.59
N PHE A 61 -3.41 -15.83 2.17
CA PHE A 61 -2.64 -14.70 2.67
C PHE A 61 -3.03 -14.26 4.08
N LYS A 62 -4.14 -14.79 4.62
CA LYS A 62 -4.70 -14.43 5.92
C LYS A 62 -4.77 -15.63 6.86
N GLY A 63 -4.29 -15.45 8.08
CA GLY A 63 -4.25 -16.50 9.10
C GLY A 63 -3.50 -16.02 10.33
N LYS A 64 -3.18 -16.94 11.26
CA LYS A 64 -2.35 -16.60 12.43
C LYS A 64 -0.87 -16.48 12.06
N ALA A 65 -0.29 -15.31 12.29
CA ALA A 65 1.13 -15.08 12.02
C ALA A 65 2.01 -15.96 12.91
N GLY A 66 3.06 -16.51 12.32
CA GLY A 66 4.10 -17.25 13.01
C GLY A 66 5.30 -16.39 13.39
N THR A 67 6.39 -17.05 13.79
CA THR A 67 7.66 -16.40 14.16
C THR A 67 8.67 -16.37 13.02
N VAL A 68 8.42 -17.10 11.93
CA VAL A 68 9.33 -17.21 10.78
C VAL A 68 8.81 -16.35 9.64
N LYS A 69 9.61 -15.36 9.24
CA LYS A 69 9.35 -14.51 8.08
C LYS A 69 10.22 -14.92 6.90
N ARG A 70 9.67 -14.76 5.69
CA ARG A 70 10.35 -14.96 4.41
C ARG A 70 10.39 -13.63 3.67
N VAL A 71 11.50 -13.37 2.99
CA VAL A 71 11.67 -12.16 2.20
C VAL A 71 12.07 -12.51 0.77
N ALA A 72 11.59 -11.72 -0.18
CA ALA A 72 11.94 -11.80 -1.60
C ALA A 72 11.91 -10.41 -2.21
N TRP A 73 12.57 -10.25 -3.35
CA TRP A 73 12.54 -9.01 -4.11
C TRP A 73 12.68 -9.29 -5.60
N SER A 74 12.19 -8.34 -6.42
CA SER A 74 12.29 -8.41 -7.86
C SER A 74 13.65 -7.90 -8.35
N GLU A 75 13.99 -8.21 -9.60
CA GLU A 75 14.97 -7.41 -10.33
C GLU A 75 14.51 -5.94 -10.44
N PRO A 76 15.45 -4.99 -10.54
CA PRO A 76 15.13 -3.57 -10.65
C PRO A 76 14.53 -3.26 -12.03
N LEU A 77 13.37 -2.59 -12.02
CA LEU A 77 12.69 -2.11 -13.22
C LEU A 77 13.08 -0.66 -13.54
N PRO A 78 13.30 -0.27 -14.81
CA PRO A 78 13.64 1.10 -15.16
C PRO A 78 12.49 2.08 -14.84
N LEU A 79 12.73 3.06 -13.97
CA LEU A 79 11.73 4.07 -13.61
C LEU A 79 11.27 4.90 -14.83
N ALA A 80 12.17 5.08 -15.80
CA ALA A 80 11.86 5.80 -17.03
C ALA A 80 10.79 5.07 -17.86
N GLU A 81 10.86 3.74 -17.95
CA GLU A 81 9.87 2.90 -18.65
C GLU A 81 8.53 2.93 -17.92
N ILE A 82 8.54 2.75 -16.60
CA ILE A 82 7.32 2.83 -15.79
C ILE A 82 6.61 4.18 -15.99
N LYS A 83 7.35 5.29 -16.00
CA LYS A 83 6.81 6.62 -16.28
C LYS A 83 6.30 6.77 -17.72
N ALA A 84 6.97 6.15 -18.70
CA ALA A 84 6.54 6.18 -20.09
C ALA A 84 5.22 5.43 -20.27
N VAL A 85 5.14 4.21 -19.76
CA VAL A 85 3.90 3.39 -19.75
C VAL A 85 2.78 4.12 -19.02
N GLY A 86 3.07 4.74 -17.87
CA GLY A 86 2.07 5.50 -17.12
C GLY A 86 1.46 6.64 -17.93
N ARG A 87 2.30 7.37 -18.69
CA ARG A 87 1.83 8.40 -19.61
C ARG A 87 1.02 7.83 -20.77
N ALA A 88 1.48 6.74 -21.38
CA ALA A 88 0.79 6.09 -22.50
C ALA A 88 -0.59 5.56 -22.10
N LEU A 89 -0.72 5.01 -20.89
CA LEU A 89 -1.96 4.44 -20.34
C LEU A 89 -2.75 5.44 -19.46
N ALA A 90 -2.39 6.71 -19.46
CA ALA A 90 -3.02 7.78 -18.68
C ALA A 90 -3.24 7.45 -17.17
N CYS A 91 -2.24 6.84 -16.53
CA CYS A 91 -2.28 6.42 -15.12
C CYS A 91 -1.03 6.87 -14.35
N SER A 92 -1.10 6.90 -13.02
CA SER A 92 0.07 7.25 -12.21
C SER A 92 1.01 6.07 -12.06
N VAL A 93 2.28 6.35 -11.74
CA VAL A 93 3.29 5.33 -11.41
C VAL A 93 2.79 4.43 -10.28
N ASN A 94 2.11 4.99 -9.27
CA ASN A 94 1.56 4.22 -8.16
C ASN A 94 0.46 3.26 -8.61
N ASP A 95 -0.41 3.67 -9.54
CA ASP A 95 -1.50 2.82 -10.04
C ASP A 95 -0.93 1.61 -10.80
N LEU A 96 0.08 1.84 -11.66
CA LEU A 96 0.79 0.77 -12.38
C LEU A 96 1.43 -0.25 -11.44
N LEU A 97 2.16 0.25 -10.45
CA LEU A 97 2.88 -0.59 -9.50
C LEU A 97 1.91 -1.42 -8.67
N LEU A 98 0.85 -0.81 -8.13
CA LEU A 98 -0.17 -1.52 -7.34
C LEU A 98 -0.98 -2.51 -8.19
N ALA A 99 -1.27 -2.19 -9.46
CA ALA A 99 -1.91 -3.11 -10.39
C ALA A 99 -1.01 -4.31 -10.73
N SER A 100 0.30 -4.09 -10.79
CA SER A 100 1.30 -5.16 -10.99
C SER A 100 1.40 -6.06 -9.75
N VAL A 101 1.37 -5.48 -8.54
CA VAL A 101 1.28 -6.24 -7.28
C VAL A 101 0.02 -7.08 -7.22
N ALA A 102 -1.15 -6.50 -7.53
CA ALA A 102 -2.41 -7.24 -7.56
C ALA A 102 -2.35 -8.43 -8.54
N GLY A 103 -1.72 -8.25 -9.70
CA GLY A 103 -1.51 -9.33 -10.66
C GLY A 103 -0.56 -10.43 -10.18
N ALA A 104 0.53 -10.04 -9.51
CA ALA A 104 1.49 -10.98 -8.96
C ALA A 104 0.85 -11.83 -7.85
N MET A 105 0.10 -11.20 -6.95
CA MET A 105 -0.65 -11.89 -5.91
C MET A 105 -1.73 -12.81 -6.50
N ARG A 106 -2.46 -12.34 -7.52
CA ARG A 106 -3.44 -13.16 -8.25
C ARG A 106 -2.77 -14.40 -8.85
N SER A 107 -1.67 -14.23 -9.57
CA SER A 107 -0.97 -15.35 -10.21
C SER A 107 -0.52 -16.38 -9.18
N TYR A 108 -0.07 -15.94 -8.00
CA TYR A 108 0.30 -16.86 -6.93
C TYR A 108 -0.91 -17.64 -6.40
N LEU A 109 -2.05 -16.99 -6.15
CA LEU A 109 -3.28 -17.69 -5.77
C LEU A 109 -3.67 -18.74 -6.80
N VAL A 110 -3.73 -18.36 -8.09
CA VAL A 110 -4.09 -19.27 -9.19
C VAL A 110 -3.12 -20.46 -9.27
N ASN A 111 -1.81 -20.19 -9.27
CA ASN A 111 -0.78 -21.24 -9.38
C ASN A 111 -0.85 -22.25 -8.23
N GLN A 112 -1.31 -21.80 -7.07
CA GLN A 112 -1.45 -22.65 -5.91
C GLN A 112 -2.86 -23.28 -5.77
N GLY A 113 -3.73 -23.10 -6.76
CA GLY A 113 -5.07 -23.70 -6.83
C GLY A 113 -6.18 -22.96 -6.07
N ASP A 114 -5.96 -21.70 -5.66
CA ASP A 114 -7.00 -20.89 -5.03
C ASP A 114 -7.94 -20.26 -6.05
N ALA A 115 -9.21 -20.09 -5.64
CA ALA A 115 -10.16 -19.27 -6.37
C ALA A 115 -9.77 -17.80 -6.28
N VAL A 116 -9.96 -17.05 -7.37
CA VAL A 116 -9.72 -15.60 -7.46
C VAL A 116 -10.97 -14.81 -7.85
N GLU A 117 -12.05 -15.49 -8.23
CA GLU A 117 -13.32 -14.84 -8.57
C GLU A 117 -14.00 -14.33 -7.29
N GLY A 118 -14.42 -13.05 -7.32
CA GLY A 118 -15.00 -12.38 -6.14
C GLY A 118 -14.01 -12.15 -4.98
N VAL A 119 -12.71 -12.44 -5.17
CA VAL A 119 -11.70 -12.21 -4.14
C VAL A 119 -11.34 -10.72 -4.08
N GLU A 120 -11.54 -10.15 -2.90
CA GLU A 120 -11.11 -8.80 -2.54
C GLU A 120 -10.11 -8.90 -1.41
N ILE A 121 -8.86 -8.52 -1.70
CA ILE A 121 -7.79 -8.42 -0.69
C ILE A 121 -7.63 -6.97 -0.32
N ARG A 122 -7.65 -6.67 0.98
CA ARG A 122 -7.45 -5.30 1.46
C ARG A 122 -5.99 -5.07 1.85
N ALA A 123 -5.41 -4.03 1.29
CA ALA A 123 -4.07 -3.55 1.54
C ALA A 123 -4.12 -2.18 2.22
N MET A 124 -3.47 -2.04 3.38
CA MET A 124 -3.24 -0.74 3.99
C MET A 124 -2.10 -0.02 3.25
N VAL A 125 -2.39 1.18 2.76
CA VAL A 125 -1.43 2.00 2.02
C VAL A 125 -1.27 3.34 2.73
N PRO A 126 -0.04 3.78 3.06
CA PRO A 126 0.18 5.10 3.62
C PRO A 126 0.00 6.17 2.54
N VAL A 127 -0.70 7.24 2.88
CA VAL A 127 -0.85 8.42 2.03
C VAL A 127 -0.34 9.65 2.76
N ASN A 128 0.43 10.47 2.05
CA ASN A 128 0.97 11.69 2.60
C ASN A 128 -0.14 12.72 2.79
N LEU A 129 -0.27 13.27 4.01
CA LEU A 129 -1.27 14.29 4.35
C LEU A 129 -0.69 15.71 4.36
N ARG A 130 0.63 15.87 4.10
CA ARG A 130 1.29 17.18 4.09
C ARG A 130 0.74 18.04 2.96
N GLN A 131 0.46 19.31 3.27
CA GLN A 131 0.06 20.29 2.27
C GLN A 131 1.28 20.82 1.49
N PRO A 132 1.09 21.33 0.26
CA PRO A 132 2.16 22.02 -0.46
C PRO A 132 2.64 23.26 0.31
N GLY A 133 3.80 23.15 0.98
CA GLY A 133 4.37 24.23 1.81
C GLY A 133 5.08 23.71 3.06
N ASP A 134 4.62 22.58 3.62
CA ASP A 134 5.10 21.99 4.88
C ASP A 134 6.42 21.19 4.75
N ARG A 135 7.28 21.52 3.78
CA ARG A 135 8.43 20.65 3.43
C ARG A 135 9.55 20.65 4.48
N GLU A 136 9.62 21.66 5.36
CA GLU A 136 10.74 21.86 6.29
C GLU A 136 10.48 21.36 7.73
N GLU A 137 9.26 20.96 8.08
CA GLU A 137 8.97 20.43 9.41
C GLU A 137 9.28 18.92 9.52
N LEU A 138 10.08 18.56 10.54
CA LEU A 138 10.26 17.17 10.96
C LEU A 138 8.96 16.68 11.63
N GLY A 139 8.52 15.45 11.31
CA GLY A 139 7.32 14.84 11.88
C GLY A 139 6.58 13.90 10.92
N ASN A 140 5.90 12.89 11.47
CA ASN A 140 5.11 11.93 10.68
C ASN A 140 3.70 12.48 10.45
N ARG A 141 3.39 12.90 9.21
CA ARG A 141 2.05 13.35 8.79
C ARG A 141 1.56 12.52 7.60
N PHE A 142 1.20 11.27 7.87
CA PHE A 142 0.63 10.36 6.87
C PHE A 142 -0.59 9.65 7.44
N GLY A 143 -1.61 9.46 6.60
CA GLY A 143 -2.77 8.62 6.92
C GLY A 143 -2.60 7.21 6.34
N LEU A 144 -3.44 6.27 6.76
CA LEU A 144 -3.57 4.99 6.08
C LEU A 144 -4.91 4.98 5.33
N VAL A 145 -4.91 4.42 4.13
CA VAL A 145 -6.12 4.09 3.38
C VAL A 145 -6.17 2.59 3.13
N ALA A 146 -7.37 2.04 3.09
CA ALA A 146 -7.57 0.63 2.89
C ALA A 146 -7.97 0.38 1.43
N LEU A 147 -7.00 -0.02 0.62
CA LEU A 147 -7.18 -0.29 -0.80
C LEU A 147 -7.56 -1.75 -1.02
N GLU A 148 -8.70 -1.98 -1.67
CA GLU A 148 -9.07 -3.30 -2.16
C GLU A 148 -8.35 -3.56 -3.50
N LEU A 149 -7.52 -4.60 -3.53
CA LEU A 149 -6.77 -4.98 -4.72
C LEU A 149 -7.68 -5.76 -5.68
N PRO A 150 -7.71 -5.43 -6.98
CA PRO A 150 -8.55 -6.11 -7.95
C PRO A 150 -7.92 -7.42 -8.43
N LEU A 151 -8.07 -8.50 -7.67
CA LEU A 151 -7.50 -9.81 -7.99
C LEU A 151 -8.36 -10.65 -8.96
N ALA A 152 -9.65 -10.31 -9.13
CA ALA A 152 -10.53 -11.08 -10.01
C ALA A 152 -10.14 -10.99 -11.50
N SER A 153 -9.58 -9.85 -11.93
CA SER A 153 -9.28 -9.61 -13.35
C SER A 153 -7.94 -10.22 -13.76
N ASP A 154 -7.99 -11.16 -14.72
CA ASP A 154 -6.79 -11.66 -15.40
C ASP A 154 -6.19 -10.63 -16.37
N ASN A 155 -7.04 -9.77 -16.93
CA ASN A 155 -6.62 -8.77 -17.88
C ASN A 155 -5.86 -7.62 -17.15
N PRO A 156 -4.60 -7.33 -17.53
CA PRO A 156 -3.78 -6.35 -16.85
C PRO A 156 -4.29 -4.90 -17.00
N LEU A 157 -4.90 -4.54 -18.13
CA LEU A 157 -5.50 -3.20 -18.32
C LEU A 157 -6.76 -3.03 -17.47
N ALA A 158 -7.68 -4.00 -17.52
CA ALA A 158 -8.88 -3.94 -16.69
C ALA A 158 -8.52 -3.87 -15.19
N ARG A 159 -7.49 -4.60 -14.77
CA ARG A 159 -6.94 -4.53 -13.41
C ARG A 159 -6.36 -3.16 -13.08
N LEU A 160 -5.57 -2.57 -13.98
CA LEU A 160 -5.03 -1.21 -13.84
C LEU A 160 -6.14 -0.16 -13.69
N HIS A 161 -7.18 -0.24 -14.51
CA HIS A 161 -8.32 0.66 -14.45
C HIS A 161 -9.08 0.53 -13.12
N ALA A 162 -9.33 -0.69 -12.67
CA ALA A 162 -9.95 -0.93 -11.37
C ALA A 162 -9.08 -0.37 -10.22
N THR A 163 -7.76 -0.60 -10.24
CA THR A 163 -6.84 -0.04 -9.24
C THR A 163 -6.88 1.48 -9.24
N ARG A 164 -6.81 2.12 -10.41
CA ARG A 164 -6.88 3.59 -10.53
C ARG A 164 -8.21 4.14 -10.00
N ALA A 165 -9.33 3.53 -10.36
CA ALA A 165 -10.66 3.94 -9.91
C ALA A 165 -10.78 3.84 -8.38
N ARG A 166 -10.35 2.72 -7.79
CA ARG A 166 -10.32 2.51 -6.33
C ARG A 166 -9.40 3.52 -5.64
N MET A 167 -8.21 3.77 -6.17
CA MET A 167 -7.28 4.78 -5.64
C MET A 167 -7.85 6.20 -5.72
N ALA A 168 -8.55 6.55 -6.79
CA ALA A 168 -9.19 7.86 -6.92
C ALA A 168 -10.29 8.06 -5.88
N ALA A 169 -11.14 7.05 -5.66
CA ALA A 169 -12.16 7.07 -4.62
C ALA A 169 -11.56 7.25 -3.22
N LEU A 170 -10.42 6.62 -2.94
CA LEU A 170 -9.70 6.77 -1.66
C LEU A 170 -9.12 8.16 -1.46
N LYS A 171 -8.55 8.78 -2.51
CA LYS A 171 -8.00 10.16 -2.44
C LYS A 171 -9.07 11.20 -2.15
N SER A 172 -10.29 11.00 -2.64
CA SER A 172 -11.46 11.84 -2.32
C SER A 172 -12.10 11.52 -0.97
N SER A 173 -11.66 10.45 -0.30
CA SER A 173 -12.26 10.02 0.95
C SER A 173 -11.56 10.67 2.16
N TYR A 174 -12.34 10.92 3.21
CA TYR A 174 -11.81 11.36 4.51
C TYR A 174 -10.97 10.27 5.22
N GLN A 175 -10.95 9.03 4.71
CA GLN A 175 -10.35 7.87 5.40
C GLN A 175 -8.91 8.08 5.86
N ALA A 176 -8.10 8.79 5.07
CA ALA A 176 -6.71 9.03 5.42
C ALA A 176 -6.56 9.95 6.64
N MET A 177 -7.34 11.03 6.69
CA MET A 177 -7.35 11.98 7.79
C MET A 177 -7.95 11.35 9.05
N LEU A 178 -9.00 10.54 8.88
CA LEU A 178 -9.65 9.77 9.93
C LEU A 178 -8.70 8.73 10.53
N THR A 179 -8.02 7.93 9.71
CA THR A 179 -7.05 6.94 10.21
C THR A 179 -5.85 7.60 10.88
N PHE A 180 -5.40 8.76 10.39
CA PHE A 180 -4.34 9.54 11.06
C PHE A 180 -4.79 10.00 12.46
N ALA A 181 -6.01 10.51 12.59
CA ALA A 181 -6.58 10.89 13.88
C ALA A 181 -6.72 9.67 14.83
N LEU A 182 -7.19 8.53 14.31
CA LEU A 182 -7.26 7.28 15.06
C LEU A 182 -5.90 6.80 15.55
N LEU A 183 -4.87 6.80 14.69
CA LEU A 183 -3.50 6.42 15.05
C LEU A 183 -2.92 7.35 16.12
N GLY A 184 -3.15 8.66 15.99
CA GLY A 184 -2.74 9.64 16.99
C GLY A 184 -3.42 9.42 18.35
N ALA A 185 -4.73 9.18 18.35
CA ALA A 185 -5.50 8.90 19.56
C ALA A 185 -5.10 7.57 20.21
N ALA A 186 -4.86 6.52 19.41
CA ALA A 186 -4.40 5.22 19.91
C ALA A 186 -3.05 5.32 20.63
N GLY A 187 -2.12 6.12 20.12
CA GLY A 187 -0.82 6.36 20.78
C GLY A 187 -0.91 7.10 22.12
N MET A 188 -2.05 7.72 22.43
CA MET A 188 -2.33 8.37 23.72
C MET A 188 -3.22 7.53 24.64
N ALA A 189 -3.78 6.42 24.13
CA ALA A 189 -4.71 5.59 24.86
C ALA A 189 -4.00 4.59 25.79
N PRO A 190 -4.67 4.09 26.85
CA PRO A 190 -4.14 2.96 27.62
C PRO A 190 -3.94 1.73 26.73
N ARG A 191 -2.88 0.94 26.99
CA ARG A 191 -2.48 -0.21 26.16
C ARG A 191 -3.63 -1.17 25.79
N PHE A 192 -4.56 -1.44 26.69
CA PHE A 192 -5.68 -2.36 26.41
C PHE A 192 -6.66 -1.82 25.36
N VAL A 193 -6.76 -0.50 25.21
CA VAL A 193 -7.57 0.16 24.17
C VAL A 193 -6.81 0.16 22.86
N GLU A 194 -5.53 0.52 22.90
CA GLU A 194 -4.62 0.46 21.75
C GLU A 194 -4.63 -0.93 21.10
N ASP A 195 -4.47 -1.99 21.91
CA ASP A 195 -4.50 -3.37 21.45
C ASP A 195 -5.81 -3.75 20.76
N GLN A 196 -6.95 -3.23 21.23
CA GLN A 196 -8.25 -3.49 20.60
C GLN A 196 -8.42 -2.74 19.28
N ILE A 197 -7.97 -1.48 19.21
CA ILE A 197 -7.99 -0.69 17.97
C ILE A 197 -7.09 -1.35 16.94
N LEU A 198 -5.88 -1.76 17.32
CA LEU A 198 -4.93 -2.45 16.44
C LEU A 198 -5.49 -3.80 15.97
N LYS A 199 -6.10 -4.59 16.86
CA LYS A 199 -6.76 -5.85 16.47
C LYS A 199 -7.88 -5.62 15.47
N LEU A 200 -8.68 -4.57 15.65
CA LEU A 200 -9.74 -4.22 14.72
C LEU A 200 -9.19 -3.76 13.37
N LEU A 201 -8.16 -2.94 13.35
CA LEU A 201 -7.50 -2.47 12.13
C LEU A 201 -6.87 -3.64 11.35
N THR A 202 -6.15 -4.50 12.05
CA THR A 202 -5.43 -5.63 11.46
C THR A 202 -6.39 -6.74 11.00
N SER A 203 -7.52 -6.97 11.66
CA SER A 203 -8.50 -7.98 11.21
C SER A 203 -9.16 -7.64 9.87
N LYS A 204 -9.25 -6.36 9.52
CA LYS A 204 -9.86 -5.89 8.27
C LYS A 204 -8.92 -5.91 7.06
N THR A 205 -7.65 -6.28 7.26
CA THR A 205 -6.58 -6.08 6.27
C THR A 205 -5.70 -7.32 6.16
N THR A 206 -5.39 -7.72 4.93
CA THR A 206 -4.48 -8.84 4.63
C THR A 206 -3.03 -8.40 4.45
N ALA A 207 -2.81 -7.20 3.91
CA ALA A 207 -1.47 -6.73 3.56
C ALA A 207 -1.22 -5.27 3.96
N VAL A 208 0.05 -4.90 4.19
CA VAL A 208 0.48 -3.49 4.19
C VAL A 208 1.36 -3.27 2.97
N MET A 209 1.14 -2.16 2.25
CA MET A 209 1.93 -1.83 1.05
C MET A 209 2.45 -0.41 1.15
N THR A 210 3.73 -0.22 0.87
CA THR A 210 4.35 1.11 0.82
C THR A 210 5.03 1.34 -0.53
N ASN A 211 4.94 2.57 -1.02
CA ASN A 211 5.64 3.03 -2.21
C ASN A 211 6.44 4.29 -1.88
N VAL A 212 7.75 4.13 -1.72
CA VAL A 212 8.63 5.18 -1.23
C VAL A 212 9.53 5.69 -2.35
N PRO A 213 9.44 6.99 -2.71
CA PRO A 213 10.41 7.60 -3.59
C PRO A 213 11.75 7.70 -2.87
N GLY A 214 12.77 7.00 -3.35
CA GLY A 214 14.12 7.10 -2.81
C GLY A 214 14.98 8.08 -3.62
N SER A 215 16.29 7.99 -3.41
CA SER A 215 17.20 8.99 -3.97
C SER A 215 17.39 8.81 -5.49
N PRO A 216 17.28 9.88 -6.29
CA PRO A 216 17.56 9.80 -7.74
C PRO A 216 19.06 9.69 -8.03
N GLN A 217 19.92 10.07 -7.07
CA GLN A 217 21.37 10.03 -7.19
C GLN A 217 21.92 8.75 -6.55
N ALA A 218 23.02 8.24 -7.10
CA ALA A 218 23.77 7.16 -6.46
C ALA A 218 24.24 7.62 -5.07
N ARG A 219 24.21 6.68 -4.13
CA ARG A 219 24.64 6.88 -2.75
C ARG A 219 25.80 5.93 -2.47
N PHE A 220 26.64 6.33 -1.54
CA PHE A 220 27.87 5.60 -1.22
C PHE A 220 27.94 5.36 0.27
N LEU A 221 28.37 4.17 0.66
CA LEU A 221 28.67 3.80 2.03
C LEU A 221 30.16 3.45 2.11
N ALA A 222 30.91 4.19 2.93
CA ALA A 222 32.36 4.02 3.06
C ALA A 222 33.11 4.00 1.71
N GLY A 223 32.70 4.86 0.76
CA GLY A 223 33.29 4.95 -0.59
C GLY A 223 32.79 3.93 -1.60
N CYS A 224 32.01 2.92 -1.17
CA CYS A 224 31.41 1.93 -2.06
C CYS A 224 30.03 2.38 -2.52
N ARG A 225 29.74 2.27 -3.83
CA ARG A 225 28.41 2.60 -4.37
C ARG A 225 27.38 1.60 -3.86
N ILE A 226 26.26 2.09 -3.34
CA ILE A 226 25.10 1.27 -3.00
C ILE A 226 24.44 0.83 -4.32
N GLU A 227 24.25 -0.47 -4.49
CA GLU A 227 23.65 -1.03 -5.71
C GLU A 227 22.12 -1.04 -5.63
N GLN A 228 21.58 -1.46 -4.49
CA GLN A 228 20.15 -1.62 -4.25
C GLN A 228 19.77 -1.11 -2.86
N GLN A 229 18.53 -0.65 -2.74
CA GLN A 229 17.93 -0.26 -1.47
C GLN A 229 16.59 -0.97 -1.34
N LEU A 230 16.44 -1.76 -0.28
CA LEU A 230 15.23 -2.50 0.05
C LEU A 230 14.77 -2.14 1.45
N ALA A 231 13.47 -2.25 1.69
CA ALA A 231 12.88 -2.03 2.99
C ALA A 231 11.84 -3.11 3.28
N TRP A 232 11.74 -3.54 4.54
CA TRP A 232 10.71 -4.50 4.96
C TRP A 232 9.68 -3.75 5.77
N VAL A 233 8.42 -3.79 5.31
CA VAL A 233 7.34 -3.07 5.97
C VAL A 233 7.02 -3.75 7.30
N PRO A 234 6.92 -3.00 8.41
CA PRO A 234 6.49 -3.55 9.68
C PRO A 234 5.09 -4.16 9.57
N GLN A 235 4.92 -5.37 10.10
CA GLN A 235 3.66 -6.08 10.14
C GLN A 235 3.12 -6.06 11.58
N ALA A 236 1.90 -5.57 11.76
CA ALA A 236 1.21 -5.56 13.04
C ALA A 236 0.25 -6.75 13.14
N GLY A 237 0.17 -7.36 14.34
CA GLY A 237 -0.74 -8.48 14.60
C GLY A 237 -0.54 -9.65 13.62
N ASP A 238 -1.65 -10.07 13.02
CA ASP A 238 -1.71 -11.21 12.11
C ASP A 238 -1.56 -10.84 10.62
N ILE A 239 -1.19 -9.59 10.30
CA ILE A 239 -0.94 -9.20 8.92
C ILE A 239 0.27 -9.97 8.39
N GLY A 240 0.00 -10.91 7.48
CA GLY A 240 1.01 -11.84 6.96
C GLY A 240 1.80 -11.30 5.79
N ILE A 241 1.36 -10.24 5.11
CA ILE A 241 1.96 -9.75 3.85
C ILE A 241 2.39 -8.29 3.96
N GLY A 242 3.64 -8.01 3.65
CA GLY A 242 4.21 -6.66 3.62
C GLY A 242 4.91 -6.40 2.28
N VAL A 243 4.41 -5.45 1.51
CA VAL A 243 4.99 -5.06 0.21
C VAL A 243 5.68 -3.71 0.34
N SER A 244 6.91 -3.64 -0.14
CA SER A 244 7.64 -2.40 -0.33
C SER A 244 7.96 -2.20 -1.79
N ILE A 245 7.74 -0.98 -2.27
CA ILE A 245 8.18 -0.55 -3.58
C ILE A 245 9.04 0.67 -3.38
N LEU A 246 10.31 0.58 -3.76
CA LEU A 246 11.27 1.64 -3.54
C LEU A 246 11.93 2.02 -4.86
N SER A 247 12.00 3.32 -5.13
CA SER A 247 12.78 3.82 -6.26
C SER A 247 14.16 4.28 -5.82
N TYR A 248 15.20 3.85 -6.51
CA TYR A 248 16.58 4.23 -6.21
C TYR A 248 17.38 4.31 -7.50
N HIS A 249 18.12 5.41 -7.69
CA HIS A 249 19.04 5.61 -8.80
C HIS A 249 18.45 5.22 -10.18
N GLY A 250 17.26 5.75 -10.48
CA GLY A 250 16.57 5.52 -11.76
C GLY A 250 15.88 4.18 -11.92
N SER A 251 15.88 3.33 -10.90
CA SER A 251 15.19 2.03 -10.89
C SER A 251 14.10 1.97 -9.83
N VAL A 252 13.14 1.07 -9.99
CA VAL A 252 12.10 0.71 -9.03
C VAL A 252 12.25 -0.76 -8.68
N GLN A 253 12.23 -1.10 -7.39
CA GLN A 253 12.33 -2.47 -6.95
C GLN A 253 11.16 -2.82 -6.03
N PHE A 254 10.58 -4.00 -6.25
CA PHE A 254 9.57 -4.60 -5.40
C PHE A 254 10.23 -5.50 -4.37
N GLY A 255 9.86 -5.33 -3.10
CA GLY A 255 10.20 -6.19 -1.99
C GLY A 255 8.94 -6.76 -1.36
N LEU A 256 9.00 -8.02 -0.96
CA LEU A 256 7.94 -8.73 -0.26
C LEU A 256 8.50 -9.37 1.00
N ILE A 257 7.96 -9.00 2.15
CA ILE A 257 8.06 -9.78 3.38
C ILE A 257 6.75 -10.53 3.60
N SER A 258 6.85 -11.80 3.94
CA SER A 258 5.69 -12.65 4.20
C SER A 258 5.90 -13.52 5.43
N ASP A 259 4.80 -13.85 6.10
CA ASP A 259 4.79 -14.89 7.11
C ASP A 259 4.79 -16.27 6.47
N ARG A 260 5.65 -17.17 6.98
CA ARG A 260 5.82 -18.51 6.44
C ARG A 260 4.51 -19.31 6.40
N ASN A 261 3.60 -19.08 7.35
CA ASN A 261 2.32 -19.78 7.41
C ASN A 261 1.38 -19.39 6.27
N MET A 262 1.64 -18.27 5.58
CA MET A 262 0.80 -17.74 4.50
C MET A 262 1.47 -17.96 3.14
N VAL A 263 2.75 -17.60 3.05
CA VAL A 263 3.57 -17.73 1.84
C VAL A 263 4.96 -18.24 2.26
N ASP A 264 5.26 -19.51 1.99
CA ASP A 264 6.59 -20.07 2.30
C ASP A 264 7.63 -19.66 1.26
N ASP A 265 7.22 -19.44 0.01
CA ASP A 265 8.09 -18.97 -1.07
C ASP A 265 7.59 -17.65 -1.70
N PRO A 266 7.96 -16.50 -1.12
CA PRO A 266 7.58 -15.19 -1.65
C PRO A 266 8.28 -14.83 -2.96
N GLN A 267 9.32 -15.57 -3.39
CA GLN A 267 10.00 -15.29 -4.65
C GLN A 267 9.07 -15.51 -5.85
N LEU A 268 8.15 -16.49 -5.75
CA LEU A 268 7.12 -16.73 -6.77
C LEU A 268 6.22 -15.51 -7.03
N ILE A 269 6.00 -14.65 -6.03
CA ILE A 269 5.27 -13.39 -6.19
C ILE A 269 6.19 -12.30 -6.73
N ALA A 270 7.42 -12.20 -6.21
CA ALA A 270 8.38 -11.19 -6.62
C ALA A 270 8.77 -11.31 -8.11
N ASP A 271 8.95 -12.53 -8.61
CA ASP A 271 9.24 -12.79 -10.02
C ASP A 271 8.06 -12.41 -10.93
N GLN A 272 6.83 -12.60 -10.43
CA GLN A 272 5.64 -12.27 -11.20
C GLN A 272 5.39 -10.76 -11.27
N PHE A 273 5.82 -9.98 -10.28
CA PHE A 273 5.66 -8.52 -10.28
C PHE A 273 6.25 -7.88 -11.55
N GLY A 274 7.49 -8.23 -11.91
CA GLY A 274 8.13 -7.74 -13.13
C GLY A 274 7.36 -8.15 -14.38
N ARG A 275 6.91 -9.40 -14.45
CA ARG A 275 6.12 -9.93 -15.58
C ARG A 275 4.78 -9.22 -15.74
N GLU A 276 4.10 -8.86 -14.65
CA GLU A 276 2.85 -8.10 -14.73
C GLU A 276 3.06 -6.66 -15.22
N PHE A 277 4.19 -6.04 -14.87
CA PHE A 277 4.57 -4.76 -15.47
C PHE A 277 4.88 -4.92 -16.96
N GLU A 278 5.64 -5.95 -17.35
CA GLU A 278 5.97 -6.23 -18.75
C GLU A 278 4.72 -6.44 -19.60
N LYS A 279 3.68 -7.11 -19.10
CA LYS A 279 2.38 -7.23 -19.80
C LYS A 279 1.80 -5.85 -20.14
N LEU A 280 1.84 -4.90 -19.21
CA LEU A 280 1.35 -3.53 -19.43
C LEU A 280 2.25 -2.76 -20.40
N LEU A 281 3.57 -2.96 -20.33
CA LEU A 281 4.52 -2.39 -21.27
C LEU A 281 4.25 -2.89 -22.69
N TRP A 282 4.09 -4.20 -22.89
CA TRP A 282 3.80 -4.78 -24.20
C TRP A 282 2.48 -4.27 -24.76
N LEU A 283 1.43 -4.16 -23.94
CA LEU A 283 0.16 -3.58 -24.38
C LEU A 283 0.30 -2.12 -24.78
N ALA A 284 1.07 -1.32 -24.04
CA ALA A 284 1.35 0.07 -24.40
C ALA A 284 2.17 0.20 -25.71
N LEU A 285 2.99 -0.80 -26.05
CA LEU A 285 3.79 -0.82 -27.29
C LEU A 285 3.04 -1.36 -28.50
N LEU A 286 2.11 -2.31 -28.30
CA LEU A 286 1.40 -3.00 -29.37
C LEU A 286 0.05 -2.36 -29.74
N GLU A 287 -0.56 -1.59 -28.84
CA GLU A 287 -1.82 -0.89 -29.11
C GLU A 287 -1.62 0.39 -29.93
N THR A 288 -2.61 0.70 -30.77
CA THR A 288 -2.60 1.95 -31.54
C THR A 288 -2.99 3.14 -30.66
N PRO A 289 -2.44 4.35 -30.91
CA PRO A 289 -2.77 5.55 -30.13
C PRO A 289 -4.28 5.83 -30.01
N ASP A 290 -5.06 5.50 -31.05
CA ASP A 290 -6.52 5.66 -31.07
C ASP A 290 -7.26 4.72 -30.11
N ARG A 291 -6.68 3.57 -29.77
CA ARG A 291 -7.23 2.60 -28.80
C ARG A 291 -6.82 2.89 -27.37
N LEU A 292 -5.67 3.54 -27.19
CA LEU A 292 -5.21 4.05 -25.91
C LEU A 292 -5.82 5.43 -25.56
N ALA A 293 -6.77 5.90 -26.35
CA ALA A 293 -7.43 7.18 -26.10
C ALA A 293 -8.14 7.16 -24.73
N PRO A 294 -8.02 8.24 -23.92
CA PRO A 294 -8.50 8.26 -22.53
C PRO A 294 -9.98 7.93 -22.35
N ASP A 295 -10.79 8.25 -23.35
CA ASP A 295 -12.23 8.00 -23.45
C ASP A 295 -12.56 6.51 -23.67
N ARG A 296 -11.74 5.78 -24.42
CA ARG A 296 -11.90 4.32 -24.61
C ARG A 296 -11.36 3.51 -23.44
N LEU A 297 -10.22 3.94 -22.89
CA LEU A 297 -9.66 3.35 -21.67
C LEU A 297 -10.54 3.61 -20.43
N ALA A 298 -11.38 4.65 -20.44
CA ALA A 298 -12.28 4.97 -19.33
C ALA A 298 -13.55 4.09 -19.27
N ASP A 299 -13.87 3.32 -20.32
CA ASP A 299 -15.05 2.46 -20.36
C ASP A 299 -14.67 0.98 -20.15
N PRO A 300 -14.99 0.40 -18.98
CA PRO A 300 -14.67 -1.00 -18.67
C PRO A 300 -15.33 -2.01 -19.62
N LEU A 301 -16.47 -1.64 -20.24
CA LEU A 301 -17.19 -2.50 -21.17
C LEU A 301 -16.54 -2.51 -22.56
N LEU A 302 -15.96 -1.39 -23.00
CA LEU A 302 -15.19 -1.32 -24.24
C LEU A 302 -13.88 -2.10 -24.13
N VAL A 303 -13.16 -2.00 -22.99
CA VAL A 303 -11.98 -2.82 -22.73
C VAL A 303 -12.32 -4.30 -22.72
N ALA A 304 -13.43 -4.70 -22.09
CA ALA A 304 -13.89 -6.10 -22.11
C ALA A 304 -14.30 -6.57 -23.52
N HIS A 305 -14.93 -5.72 -24.33
CA HIS A 305 -15.36 -6.03 -25.69
C HIS A 305 -14.18 -6.13 -26.68
N ASP A 306 -13.20 -5.23 -26.58
CA ASP A 306 -11.97 -5.27 -27.39
C ASP A 306 -11.15 -6.55 -27.07
N VAL A 307 -11.17 -7.00 -25.81
CA VAL A 307 -10.52 -8.24 -25.36
C VAL A 307 -11.19 -9.50 -25.90
N LEU A 308 -12.52 -9.53 -25.95
CA LEU A 308 -13.27 -10.62 -26.59
C LEU A 308 -13.03 -10.65 -28.10
N THR A 309 -12.87 -9.48 -28.72
CA THR A 309 -12.57 -9.35 -30.16
C THR A 309 -11.16 -9.82 -30.49
N LEU A 310 -10.16 -9.54 -29.65
CA LEU A 310 -8.80 -10.06 -29.81
C LEU A 310 -8.72 -11.58 -29.57
N SER A 311 -9.47 -12.10 -28.59
CA SER A 311 -9.53 -13.54 -28.29
C SER A 311 -10.29 -14.37 -29.34
N SER A 312 -11.18 -13.74 -30.12
CA SER A 312 -11.86 -14.38 -31.25
C SER A 312 -11.03 -14.33 -32.53
N MET A 313 -10.25 -13.27 -32.74
CA MET A 313 -9.28 -13.17 -33.84
C MET A 313 -8.16 -14.21 -33.72
N ASN A 314 -7.66 -14.48 -32.51
CA ASN A 314 -6.59 -15.48 -32.30
C ASN A 314 -7.07 -16.92 -32.47
N ARG A 315 -8.35 -17.21 -32.19
CA ARG A 315 -8.97 -18.54 -32.41
C ARG A 315 -9.26 -18.84 -33.88
N GLY A 316 -9.32 -17.83 -34.75
CA GLY A 316 -9.47 -18.01 -36.20
C GLY A 316 -8.19 -18.45 -36.91
N HIS A 317 -7.03 -18.34 -36.25
CA HIS A 317 -5.72 -18.68 -36.83
C HIS A 317 -5.22 -20.09 -36.51
N GLU A 318 -5.84 -20.80 -35.56
CA GLU A 318 -5.54 -22.22 -35.25
C GLU A 318 -6.38 -23.22 -36.06
N SER A 319 -7.31 -22.74 -36.89
CA SER A 319 -8.18 -23.56 -37.73
C SER A 319 -7.99 -23.35 -39.24
N ALA A 320 -6.79 -22.96 -39.67
CA ALA A 320 -6.40 -22.88 -41.08
C ALA A 320 -5.07 -23.60 -41.34
#